data_AF-A0A0K0D2F0-F1
#
_entry.id   AF-A0A0K0D2F0-F1
#
_cell.length_a   1.000
_cell.length_b   1.000
_cell.length_c   1.000
_cell.angle_alpha   90.00
_cell.angle_beta   90.00
_cell.angle_gamma   90.00
#
_symmetry.space_group_name_H-M   'P 1'
#
loop_
_entity.id
_entity.type
_entity.pdbx_description
1 polymer ?
#
loop_
_entity_poly.entity_id
_entity_poly.type
_entity_poly.pdbx_seq_one_letter_code
_entity_poly.pdbx_strand_id
1 'polypeptide(L)'
;MAILSRANSDREFKRVYNKALEALKQGIHPVLIPIGSSGSYFIRDQNLENIAVFKPCDEEPFAALNPKWPKILCFCCFGRACLIPNNGYLSETGASIVDDMLQLHIVPKTRVRRLASPSFFYSRCCGHHEIKPKEGSFQVNTGYESAQTVFSRWDYDKSLLSHSEEDRFRYLFQKMIVLDYIIRNTDRHMDNLLIRHIPGKVIELAAIDNGLAFPVKHPECVSRFRTFPFRWTNYRWAKEPWDVELRTYLLASINPAFLHDLCHKLKVNVFKPPRVIVKARYAFNHLQRYLMKSNAWRLPQGLINSESFILKALAFNP
;
A
#
# COMPACT_ATOMS: atom_id res chain seq x y z
N MET A 1 13.73 16.08 -13.88
CA MET A 1 13.68 14.75 -13.24
C MET A 1 12.51 13.98 -13.86
N ALA A 2 12.79 12.96 -14.67
CA ALA A 2 11.78 12.26 -15.45
C ALA A 2 10.82 11.50 -14.52
N ILE A 3 9.56 11.94 -14.47
CA ILE A 3 8.45 11.13 -13.96
C ILE A 3 8.57 9.77 -14.68
N LEU A 4 8.89 8.71 -13.94
CA LEU A 4 8.98 7.37 -14.52
C LEU A 4 7.62 7.07 -15.15
N SER A 5 7.54 7.13 -16.47
CA SER A 5 6.32 6.81 -17.18
C SER A 5 5.86 5.41 -16.76
N ARG A 6 4.55 5.16 -16.74
CA ARG A 6 4.00 3.86 -16.34
C ARG A 6 4.72 2.69 -17.04
N ALA A 7 5.04 2.85 -18.33
CA ALA A 7 5.80 1.86 -19.10
C ALA A 7 7.21 1.62 -18.54
N ASN A 8 7.89 2.66 -18.05
CA ASN A 8 9.20 2.52 -17.42
C ASN A 8 9.10 1.77 -16.08
N SER A 9 8.13 2.12 -15.24
CA SER A 9 7.92 1.43 -13.95
C SER A 9 7.57 -0.06 -14.10
N ASP A 10 6.80 -0.44 -15.14
CA ASP A 10 6.49 -1.86 -15.42
C ASP A 10 7.70 -2.62 -16.00
N ARG A 11 8.58 -1.95 -16.77
CA ARG A 11 9.86 -2.51 -17.24
C ARG A 11 10.81 -2.73 -16.07
N GLU A 12 10.92 -1.76 -15.18
CA GLU A 12 11.73 -1.85 -13.97
C GLU A 12 11.25 -3.00 -13.08
N PHE A 13 9.95 -3.13 -12.85
CA PHE A 13 9.38 -4.25 -12.10
C PHE A 13 9.77 -5.60 -12.71
N LYS A 14 9.65 -5.75 -14.03
CA LYS A 14 10.04 -6.98 -14.72
C LYS A 14 11.53 -7.27 -14.54
N ARG A 15 12.38 -6.25 -14.65
CA ARG A 15 13.84 -6.36 -14.43
C ARG A 15 14.15 -6.83 -13.01
N VAL A 16 13.56 -6.18 -12.00
CA VAL A 16 13.75 -6.53 -10.57
C VAL A 16 13.24 -7.94 -10.28
N TYR A 17 12.07 -8.30 -10.81
CA TYR A 17 11.53 -9.65 -10.63
C TYR A 17 12.42 -10.72 -11.27
N ASN A 18 12.95 -10.48 -12.47
CA ASN A 18 13.88 -11.42 -13.12
C ASN A 18 15.20 -11.55 -12.33
N LYS A 19 15.75 -10.44 -11.81
CA LYS A 19 16.91 -10.48 -10.90
C LYS A 19 16.64 -11.34 -9.67
N ALA A 20 15.47 -11.20 -9.06
CA ALA A 20 15.07 -12.00 -7.90
C ALA A 20 15.02 -13.49 -8.23
N LEU A 21 14.44 -13.86 -9.37
CA LEU A 21 14.39 -15.26 -9.82
C LEU A 21 15.79 -15.82 -10.06
N GLU A 22 16.70 -15.03 -10.64
CA GLU A 22 18.07 -15.46 -10.88
C GLU A 22 18.85 -15.64 -9.58
N ALA A 23 18.72 -14.72 -8.63
CA ALA A 23 19.33 -14.84 -7.30
C ALA A 23 18.82 -16.09 -6.56
N LEU A 24 17.52 -16.39 -6.63
CA LEU A 24 16.95 -17.60 -6.05
C LEU A 24 17.53 -18.89 -6.66
N LYS A 25 17.77 -18.93 -7.97
CA LYS A 25 18.41 -20.09 -8.64
C LYS A 25 19.85 -20.31 -8.16
N GLN A 26 20.54 -19.24 -7.77
CA GLN A 26 21.90 -19.26 -7.25
C GLN A 26 21.97 -19.55 -5.74
N GLY A 27 20.84 -19.89 -5.10
CA GLY A 27 20.79 -20.17 -3.67
C GLY A 27 20.77 -18.92 -2.77
N ILE A 28 20.60 -17.73 -3.36
CA ILE A 28 20.44 -16.49 -2.60
C ILE A 28 18.98 -16.39 -2.19
N HIS A 29 18.72 -16.71 -0.93
CA HIS A 29 17.36 -16.75 -0.41
C HIS A 29 16.93 -15.44 0.27
N PRO A 30 15.60 -15.15 0.30
CA PRO A 30 15.05 -13.99 0.98
C PRO A 30 15.29 -14.02 2.48
N VAL A 31 15.41 -12.84 3.07
CA VAL A 31 15.66 -12.67 4.52
C VAL A 31 14.39 -12.18 5.19
N LEU A 32 13.98 -12.84 6.28
CA LEU A 32 12.82 -12.44 7.06
C LEU A 32 13.04 -11.05 7.69
N ILE A 33 12.07 -10.17 7.52
CA ILE A 33 12.03 -8.86 8.19
C ILE A 33 11.50 -9.10 9.61
N PRO A 34 12.28 -8.82 10.66
CA PRO A 34 11.86 -9.13 12.04
C PRO A 34 10.71 -8.22 12.51
N ILE A 35 10.68 -6.97 12.04
CA ILE A 35 9.68 -5.97 12.43
C ILE A 35 8.35 -6.22 11.69
N GLY A 36 7.24 -5.82 12.30
CA GLY A 36 5.88 -5.97 11.76
C GLY A 36 5.21 -7.29 12.15
N SER A 37 3.91 -7.42 11.86
CA SER A 37 3.06 -8.53 12.32
C SER A 37 2.89 -9.70 11.32
N SER A 38 3.31 -9.50 10.07
CA SER A 38 3.24 -10.50 8.99
C SER A 38 4.62 -11.10 8.67
N GLY A 39 4.62 -12.27 8.05
CA GLY A 39 5.79 -12.78 7.32
C GLY A 39 6.10 -11.86 6.13
N SER A 40 7.12 -11.03 6.27
CA SER A 40 7.60 -10.12 5.23
C SER A 40 9.07 -10.40 4.99
N TYR A 41 9.50 -10.43 3.74
CA TYR A 41 10.84 -10.85 3.37
C TYR A 41 11.51 -9.83 2.47
N PHE A 42 12.76 -9.49 2.76
CA PHE A 42 13.62 -8.83 1.79
C PHE A 42 14.08 -9.84 0.74
N ILE A 43 13.75 -9.56 -0.51
CA ILE A 43 14.28 -10.26 -1.68
C ILE A 43 15.61 -9.60 -2.05
N ARG A 44 16.64 -10.42 -2.22
CA ARG A 44 17.99 -9.97 -2.54
C ARG A 44 18.37 -10.31 -3.97
N ASP A 45 19.23 -9.49 -4.58
CA ASP A 45 19.87 -9.84 -5.86
C ASP A 45 21.22 -10.54 -5.65
N GLN A 46 21.96 -10.76 -6.74
CA GLN A 46 23.26 -11.44 -6.73
C GLN A 46 24.32 -10.72 -5.88
N ASN A 47 24.17 -9.41 -5.67
CA ASN A 47 25.06 -8.59 -4.86
C ASN A 47 24.61 -8.53 -3.39
N LEU A 48 23.61 -9.33 -3.01
CA LEU A 48 22.98 -9.33 -1.68
C LEU A 48 22.24 -8.02 -1.34
N GLU A 49 21.97 -7.17 -2.33
CA GLU A 49 21.20 -5.93 -2.14
C GLU A 49 19.70 -6.23 -2.06
N ASN A 50 19.00 -5.55 -1.15
CA ASN A 50 17.55 -5.70 -0.98
C ASN A 50 16.81 -4.99 -2.12
N ILE A 51 16.35 -5.74 -3.11
CA ILE A 51 15.71 -5.20 -4.33
C ILE A 51 14.19 -5.17 -4.28
N ALA A 52 13.57 -5.97 -3.41
CA ALA A 52 12.12 -6.03 -3.25
C ALA A 52 11.71 -6.54 -1.87
N VAL A 53 10.44 -6.33 -1.53
CA VAL A 53 9.77 -6.93 -0.38
C VAL A 53 8.72 -7.91 -0.87
N PHE A 54 8.72 -9.12 -0.32
CA PHE A 54 7.72 -10.15 -0.59
C PHE A 54 6.94 -10.51 0.67
N LYS A 55 5.60 -10.50 0.57
CA LYS A 55 4.68 -10.87 1.66
C LYS A 55 3.81 -12.05 1.22
N PRO A 56 4.12 -13.29 1.62
CA PRO A 56 3.31 -14.47 1.30
C PRO A 56 1.91 -14.39 1.94
N CYS A 57 0.87 -14.76 1.19
CA CYS A 57 -0.51 -14.68 1.66
C CYS A 57 -0.82 -15.65 2.81
N ASP A 58 -0.09 -16.76 2.91
CA ASP A 58 -0.24 -17.78 3.95
C ASP A 58 0.56 -17.49 5.24
N GLU A 59 1.27 -16.37 5.28
CA GLU A 59 2.06 -15.89 6.45
C GLU A 59 1.59 -14.53 6.99
N GLU A 60 0.42 -14.04 6.56
CA GLU A 60 -0.22 -12.83 7.07
C GLU A 60 -0.60 -12.94 8.57
N PRO A 61 -0.93 -11.84 9.29
CA PRO A 61 -1.21 -11.82 10.74
C PRO A 61 -2.20 -12.87 11.25
N PHE A 62 -3.16 -13.28 10.40
CA PHE A 62 -4.20 -14.27 10.72
C PHE A 62 -4.07 -15.58 9.93
N ALA A 63 -2.96 -15.77 9.22
CA ALA A 63 -2.73 -16.93 8.41
C ALA A 63 -2.11 -18.08 9.22
N ALA A 64 -2.38 -19.32 8.79
CA ALA A 64 -2.01 -20.52 9.53
C ALA A 64 -0.49 -20.73 9.68
N LEU A 65 0.31 -20.12 8.80
CA LEU A 65 1.77 -20.25 8.78
C LEU A 65 2.49 -18.96 9.17
N ASN A 66 1.80 -18.05 9.88
CA ASN A 66 2.44 -16.83 10.38
C ASN A 66 3.62 -17.17 11.32
N PRO A 67 4.84 -16.69 11.02
CA PRO A 67 6.02 -17.01 11.81
C PRO A 67 6.19 -16.21 13.10
N LYS A 68 5.46 -15.11 13.23
CA LYS A 68 5.54 -14.14 14.34
C LYS A 68 4.40 -14.28 15.34
N TRP A 69 3.45 -15.17 15.09
CA TRP A 69 2.29 -15.36 15.96
C TRP A 69 2.51 -16.54 16.93
N PRO A 70 2.53 -16.32 18.26
CA PRO A 70 2.41 -17.41 19.22
C PRO A 70 0.99 -17.98 19.13
N LYS A 71 0.84 -19.30 18.99
CA LYS A 71 -0.44 -20.00 18.80
C LYS A 71 -1.47 -19.86 19.95
N ILE A 72 -1.25 -18.97 20.92
CA ILE A 72 -2.11 -18.76 22.10
C ILE A 72 -2.08 -17.28 22.50
N LEU A 73 -2.87 -16.40 21.85
CA LEU A 73 -3.51 -15.23 22.52
C LEU A 73 -4.50 -14.46 21.61
N CYS A 74 -5.76 -14.44 22.06
CA CYS A 74 -6.88 -13.56 21.74
C CYS A 74 -7.36 -13.40 20.28
N PHE A 75 -8.26 -14.32 19.92
CA PHE A 75 -9.27 -14.22 18.85
C PHE A 75 -10.32 -13.08 19.04
N CYS A 76 -10.11 -12.19 20.02
CA CYS A 76 -11.11 -11.25 20.52
C CYS A 76 -10.80 -9.76 20.31
N CYS A 77 -9.53 -9.37 20.13
CA CYS A 77 -9.12 -7.95 20.17
C CYS A 77 -8.28 -7.48 18.98
N PHE A 78 -7.93 -8.36 18.06
CA PHE A 78 -7.05 -8.07 16.93
C PHE A 78 -7.72 -8.52 15.63
N GLY A 79 -8.45 -7.61 15.00
CA GLY A 79 -9.08 -7.84 13.70
C GLY A 79 -9.87 -6.62 13.30
N ARG A 80 -9.57 -6.05 12.13
CA ARG A 80 -10.40 -5.00 11.55
C ARG A 80 -11.63 -5.68 10.95
N ALA A 81 -12.75 -5.70 11.67
CA ALA A 81 -13.99 -6.37 11.21
C ALA A 81 -14.52 -5.85 9.86
N CYS A 82 -14.05 -4.67 9.42
CA CYS A 82 -14.34 -4.11 8.11
C CYS A 82 -13.41 -4.63 6.98
N LEU A 83 -12.37 -5.41 7.27
CA LEU A 83 -11.46 -5.98 6.28
C LEU A 83 -11.73 -7.48 6.07
N ILE A 84 -11.49 -7.96 4.85
CA ILE A 84 -11.54 -9.39 4.54
C ILE A 84 -10.21 -10.03 5.02
N PRO A 85 -10.24 -11.06 5.87
CA PRO A 85 -9.02 -11.74 6.31
C PRO A 85 -8.23 -12.35 5.14
N ASN A 86 -6.90 -12.39 5.27
CA ASN A 86 -5.96 -13.01 4.31
C ASN A 86 -6.00 -12.46 2.87
N ASN A 87 -6.43 -11.20 2.72
CA ASN A 87 -6.42 -10.46 1.45
C ASN A 87 -5.42 -9.30 1.44
N GLY A 88 -4.47 -9.26 2.38
CA GLY A 88 -3.51 -8.16 2.50
C GLY A 88 -2.66 -7.99 1.26
N TYR A 89 -2.12 -9.08 0.71
CA TYR A 89 -1.34 -9.06 -0.54
C TYR A 89 -2.12 -8.54 -1.76
N LEU A 90 -3.44 -8.76 -1.80
CA LEU A 90 -4.32 -8.20 -2.83
C LEU A 90 -4.53 -6.71 -2.61
N SER A 91 -4.69 -6.28 -1.36
CA SER A 91 -4.79 -4.87 -0.97
C SER A 91 -3.54 -4.09 -1.39
N GLU A 92 -2.34 -4.64 -1.15
CA GLU A 92 -1.05 -4.09 -1.61
C GLU A 92 -1.01 -3.89 -3.14
N THR A 93 -1.40 -4.94 -3.88
CA THR A 93 -1.44 -4.87 -5.35
C THR A 93 -2.50 -3.89 -5.84
N GLY A 94 -3.65 -3.85 -5.18
CA GLY A 94 -4.75 -2.93 -5.49
C GLY A 94 -4.34 -1.47 -5.34
N ALA A 95 -3.61 -1.12 -4.27
CA ALA A 95 -3.08 0.22 -4.06
C ALA A 95 -2.14 0.65 -5.20
N SER A 96 -1.23 -0.24 -5.63
CA SER A 96 -0.35 0.04 -6.79
C SER A 96 -1.12 0.21 -8.10
N ILE A 97 -2.26 -0.47 -8.29
CA ILE A 97 -3.11 -0.28 -9.47
C ILE A 97 -3.87 1.04 -9.43
N VAL A 98 -4.39 1.43 -8.26
CA VAL A 98 -5.06 2.72 -8.06
C VAL A 98 -4.08 3.87 -8.33
N ASP A 99 -2.86 3.77 -7.77
CA ASP A 99 -1.76 4.71 -8.03
C ASP A 99 -1.45 4.84 -9.53
N ASP A 100 -1.31 3.71 -10.24
CA ASP A 100 -1.05 3.69 -11.69
C ASP A 100 -2.18 4.31 -12.52
N MET A 101 -3.43 4.15 -12.11
CA MET A 101 -4.60 4.66 -12.83
C MET A 101 -4.79 6.16 -12.61
N LEU A 102 -4.43 6.66 -11.43
CA LEU A 102 -4.46 8.09 -11.08
C LEU A 102 -3.13 8.80 -11.33
N GLN A 103 -2.12 8.10 -11.86
CA GLN A 103 -0.78 8.63 -12.14
C GLN A 103 -0.18 9.38 -10.93
N LEU A 104 -0.41 8.86 -9.72
CA LEU A 104 0.08 9.47 -8.49
C LEU A 104 1.60 9.27 -8.38
N HIS A 105 2.09 8.08 -8.76
CA HIS A 105 3.51 7.73 -8.76
C HIS A 105 4.16 7.80 -7.37
N ILE A 106 3.43 7.34 -6.35
CA ILE A 106 3.89 7.29 -4.96
C ILE A 106 3.89 5.87 -4.39
N VAL A 107 3.20 4.90 -5.01
CA VAL A 107 3.26 3.50 -4.56
C VAL A 107 4.32 2.75 -5.35
N PRO A 108 5.38 2.21 -4.71
CA PRO A 108 6.34 1.35 -5.40
C PRO A 108 5.62 0.19 -6.09
N LYS A 109 6.06 -0.13 -7.32
CA LYS A 109 5.32 -1.06 -8.16
C LYS A 109 5.14 -2.40 -7.44
N THR A 110 3.87 -2.78 -7.26
CA THR A 110 3.50 -3.98 -6.50
C THR A 110 2.58 -4.88 -7.32
N ARG A 111 2.89 -6.18 -7.39
CA ARG A 111 2.07 -7.17 -8.09
C ARG A 111 2.05 -8.50 -7.33
N VAL A 112 0.98 -9.26 -7.54
CA VAL A 112 0.90 -10.65 -7.09
C VAL A 112 1.91 -11.50 -7.87
N ARG A 113 2.77 -12.21 -7.16
CA ARG A 113 3.75 -13.16 -7.71
C ARG A 113 3.81 -14.42 -6.87
N ARG A 114 4.37 -15.46 -7.48
CA ARG A 114 4.68 -16.71 -6.81
C ARG A 114 6.17 -16.87 -6.70
N LEU A 115 6.66 -17.15 -5.50
CA LEU A 115 8.06 -17.42 -5.22
C LEU A 115 8.16 -18.67 -4.35
N ALA A 116 9.19 -19.47 -4.58
CA ALA A 116 9.54 -20.62 -3.78
C ALA A 116 10.91 -20.38 -3.16
N SER A 117 11.03 -20.57 -1.85
CA SER A 117 12.31 -20.46 -1.14
C SER A 117 12.25 -21.27 0.14
N PRO A 118 13.33 -21.97 0.54
CA PRO A 118 13.43 -22.64 1.83
C PRO A 118 13.32 -21.68 3.03
N SER A 119 13.55 -20.37 2.85
CA SER A 119 13.43 -19.37 3.91
C SER A 119 11.99 -19.02 4.30
N PHE A 120 11.00 -19.46 3.52
CA PHE A 120 9.58 -19.27 3.85
C PHE A 120 9.09 -20.36 4.81
N PHE A 121 7.97 -20.11 5.49
CA PHE A 121 7.41 -21.08 6.46
C PHE A 121 6.45 -22.05 5.79
N TYR A 122 6.78 -23.34 5.76
CA TYR A 122 5.92 -24.38 5.18
C TYR A 122 5.28 -25.27 6.24
N SER A 123 4.07 -25.75 5.97
CA SER A 123 3.47 -26.83 6.75
C SER A 123 4.30 -28.10 6.62
N ARG A 124 4.55 -28.78 7.73
CA ARG A 124 5.16 -30.12 7.73
C ARG A 124 4.12 -31.16 7.30
N CYS A 125 4.47 -32.00 6.34
CA CYS A 125 3.71 -33.21 6.02
C CYS A 125 4.69 -34.40 6.09
N CYS A 126 4.36 -35.43 6.87
CA CYS A 126 5.19 -36.64 6.98
C CYS A 126 6.67 -36.37 7.30
N GLY A 127 6.96 -35.41 8.19
CA GLY A 127 8.32 -35.05 8.60
C GLY A 127 9.12 -34.18 7.62
N HIS A 128 8.62 -33.97 6.40
CA HIS A 128 9.32 -33.22 5.35
C HIS A 128 8.65 -31.86 5.08
N HIS A 129 9.46 -30.87 4.69
CA HIS A 129 8.98 -29.59 4.17
C HIS A 129 9.02 -29.64 2.64
N GLU A 130 7.86 -29.64 2.01
CA GLU A 130 7.78 -29.47 0.56
C GLU A 130 7.87 -27.97 0.22
N ILE A 131 8.94 -27.59 -0.48
CA ILE A 131 9.11 -26.22 -0.95
C ILE A 131 8.23 -26.02 -2.18
N LYS A 132 7.06 -25.42 -1.97
CA LYS A 132 6.12 -25.06 -3.04
C LYS A 132 6.09 -23.55 -3.27
N PRO A 133 5.81 -23.06 -4.49
CA PRO A 133 5.64 -21.63 -4.72
C PRO A 133 4.49 -21.07 -3.88
N LYS A 134 4.79 -20.06 -3.07
CA LYS A 134 3.82 -19.28 -2.30
C LYS A 134 3.39 -18.07 -3.10
N GLU A 135 2.10 -17.79 -3.09
CA GLU A 135 1.53 -16.58 -3.68
C GLU A 135 1.61 -15.42 -2.67
N GLY A 136 1.95 -14.22 -3.14
CA GLY A 136 2.11 -13.07 -2.27
C GLY A 136 2.29 -11.78 -3.05
N SER A 137 2.33 -10.66 -2.34
CA SER A 137 2.63 -9.36 -2.94
C SER A 137 4.13 -9.21 -3.08
N PHE A 138 4.58 -8.84 -4.27
CA PHE A 138 5.96 -8.49 -4.57
C PHE A 138 6.01 -6.98 -4.86
N GLN A 139 6.67 -6.23 -3.98
CA GLN A 139 6.82 -4.78 -4.06
C GLN A 139 8.28 -4.42 -4.30
N VAL A 140 8.57 -3.60 -5.30
CA VAL A 140 9.94 -3.11 -5.56
C VAL A 140 10.40 -2.27 -4.38
N ASN A 141 11.63 -2.49 -3.91
CA ASN A 141 12.22 -1.69 -2.84
C ASN A 141 12.79 -0.39 -3.44
N THR A 142 12.47 0.75 -2.85
CA THR A 142 12.96 2.06 -3.31
C THR A 142 14.27 2.48 -2.65
N GLY A 143 14.65 1.87 -1.52
CA GLY A 143 15.83 2.28 -0.74
C GLY A 143 15.65 3.63 -0.02
N TYR A 144 14.42 4.11 0.15
CA TYR A 144 14.12 5.37 0.84
C TYR A 144 14.13 5.18 2.36
N GLU A 145 14.25 6.28 3.10
CA GLU A 145 14.27 6.29 4.57
C GLU A 145 12.87 6.49 5.15
N SER A 146 12.60 6.09 6.39
CA SER A 146 11.28 6.32 7.00
C SER A 146 10.99 7.81 7.15
N ALA A 147 9.72 8.20 6.98
CA ALA A 147 9.31 9.60 7.13
C ALA A 147 9.56 10.09 8.56
N GLN A 148 9.48 9.21 9.57
CA GLN A 148 9.82 9.57 10.95
C GLN A 148 11.28 10.06 11.04
N THR A 149 12.23 9.30 10.49
CA THR A 149 13.66 9.67 10.49
C THR A 149 13.91 10.98 9.72
N VAL A 150 13.21 11.17 8.59
CA VAL A 150 13.36 12.38 7.78
C VAL A 150 12.78 13.60 8.49
N PHE A 151 11.61 13.48 9.10
CA PHE A 151 10.98 14.58 9.84
C PHE A 151 11.80 14.98 11.06
N SER A 152 12.37 14.03 11.80
CA SER A 152 13.27 14.36 12.90
C SER A 152 14.48 15.21 12.45
N ARG A 153 14.98 15.00 11.23
CA ARG A 153 16.05 15.85 10.66
C ARG A 153 15.54 17.26 10.33
N TRP A 154 14.37 17.38 9.71
CA TRP A 154 13.76 18.68 9.39
C TRP A 154 13.36 19.49 10.62
N ASP A 155 12.90 18.81 11.68
CA ASP A 155 12.54 19.44 12.94
C ASP A 155 13.78 19.95 13.69
N TYR A 156 14.90 19.23 13.59
CA TYR A 156 16.19 19.62 14.17
C TYR A 156 16.82 20.79 13.39
N ASP A 157 16.87 20.70 12.06
CA ASP A 157 17.43 21.73 11.20
C ASP A 157 16.43 22.14 10.10
N LYS A 158 15.74 23.25 10.36
CA LYS A 158 14.76 23.83 9.44
C LYS A 158 15.38 24.36 8.14
N SER A 159 16.70 24.59 8.10
CA SER A 159 17.39 25.05 6.89
C SER A 159 17.51 23.97 5.81
N LEU A 160 17.32 22.70 6.19
CA LEU A 160 17.37 21.55 5.27
C LEU A 160 16.20 21.51 4.29
N LEU A 161 15.10 22.20 4.58
CA LEU A 161 13.90 22.19 3.75
C LEU A 161 13.65 23.60 3.21
N SER A 162 14.00 23.84 1.94
CA SER A 162 13.64 25.08 1.27
C SER A 162 12.12 25.17 1.03
N HIS A 163 11.59 26.38 0.86
CA HIS A 163 10.18 26.59 0.52
C HIS A 163 9.74 25.78 -0.72
N SER A 164 10.59 25.70 -1.74
CA SER A 164 10.30 24.93 -2.95
C SER A 164 10.22 23.42 -2.71
N GLU A 165 11.04 22.89 -1.80
CA GLU A 165 11.02 21.47 -1.42
C GLU A 165 9.83 21.16 -0.53
N GLU A 166 9.45 22.10 0.33
CA GLU A 166 8.26 22.01 1.16
C GLU A 166 6.98 21.97 0.30
N ASP A 167 6.88 22.82 -0.71
CA ASP A 167 5.78 22.80 -1.69
C ASP A 167 5.73 21.49 -2.46
N ARG A 168 6.90 20.99 -2.88
CA ARG A 168 7.00 19.70 -3.55
C ARG A 168 6.61 18.55 -2.64
N PHE A 169 7.02 18.57 -1.37
CA PHE A 169 6.63 17.57 -0.39
C PHE A 169 5.12 17.59 -0.15
N ARG A 170 4.54 18.78 0.02
CA ARG A 170 3.10 18.97 0.17
C ARG A 170 2.34 18.38 -1.01
N TYR A 171 2.78 18.63 -2.25
CA TYR A 171 2.20 18.01 -3.44
C TYR A 171 2.22 16.47 -3.38
N LEU A 172 3.35 15.87 -3.01
CA LEU A 172 3.47 14.41 -2.86
C LEU A 172 2.63 13.86 -1.71
N PHE A 173 2.55 14.59 -0.60
CA PHE A 173 1.74 14.24 0.56
C PHE A 173 0.25 14.28 0.23
N GLN A 174 -0.19 15.27 -0.55
CA GLN A 174 -1.57 15.38 -1.03
C GLN A 174 -1.94 14.24 -1.99
N LYS A 175 -1.01 13.76 -2.83
CA LYS A 175 -1.22 12.53 -3.60
C LYS A 175 -1.45 11.30 -2.71
N MET A 176 -0.72 11.20 -1.60
CA MET A 176 -0.91 10.13 -0.62
C MET A 176 -2.29 10.21 0.04
N ILE A 177 -2.76 11.42 0.38
CA ILE A 177 -4.12 11.66 0.88
C ILE A 177 -5.17 11.12 -0.10
N VAL A 178 -5.03 11.42 -1.39
CA VAL A 178 -5.94 10.96 -2.44
C VAL A 178 -5.99 9.43 -2.49
N LEU A 179 -4.82 8.79 -2.54
CA LEU A 179 -4.70 7.33 -2.56
C LEU A 179 -5.40 6.71 -1.35
N ASP A 180 -4.99 7.11 -0.14
CA ASP A 180 -5.48 6.56 1.12
C ASP A 180 -6.98 6.78 1.30
N TYR A 181 -7.52 7.92 0.82
CA TYR A 181 -8.94 8.19 0.84
C TYR A 181 -9.74 7.25 -0.06
N ILE A 182 -9.30 7.08 -1.32
CA ILE A 182 -9.98 6.22 -2.30
C ILE A 182 -9.98 4.76 -1.84
N ILE A 183 -8.81 4.24 -1.43
CA ILE A 183 -8.70 2.84 -0.98
C ILE A 183 -9.20 2.65 0.45
N ARG A 184 -9.49 3.73 1.18
CA ARG A 184 -9.80 3.76 2.62
C ARG A 184 -8.77 2.97 3.41
N ASN A 185 -7.52 3.42 3.36
CA ASN A 185 -6.45 2.82 4.14
C ASN A 185 -6.74 2.99 5.64
N THR A 186 -6.64 1.89 6.39
CA THR A 186 -6.95 1.87 7.83
C THR A 186 -5.69 1.90 8.71
N ASP A 187 -4.50 1.93 8.11
CA ASP A 187 -3.21 1.79 8.81
C ASP A 187 -2.09 2.70 8.30
N ARG A 188 -2.42 3.90 7.80
CA ARG A 188 -1.38 4.86 7.43
C ARG A 188 -0.80 5.55 8.67
N HIS A 189 0.51 5.42 8.83
CA HIS A 189 1.33 6.20 9.76
C HIS A 189 2.71 6.50 9.12
N MET A 190 3.55 7.29 9.82
CA MET A 190 4.81 7.79 9.27
C MET A 190 5.85 6.69 9.00
N ASP A 191 5.81 5.58 9.71
CA ASP A 191 6.72 4.45 9.42
C ASP A 191 6.35 3.73 8.12
N ASN A 192 5.08 3.87 7.68
CA ASN A 192 4.58 3.35 6.41
C ASN A 192 4.71 4.37 5.26
N LEU A 193 5.42 5.47 5.50
CA LEU A 193 5.82 6.43 4.48
C LEU A 193 7.34 6.44 4.42
N LEU A 194 7.88 6.32 3.22
CA LEU A 194 9.31 6.51 3.00
C LEU A 194 9.55 7.80 2.22
N ILE A 195 10.63 8.49 2.54
CA ILE A 195 11.03 9.73 1.88
C ILE A 195 12.48 9.58 1.42
N ARG A 196 12.74 9.99 0.18
CA ARG A 196 14.08 10.27 -0.30
C ARG A 196 14.26 11.77 -0.36
N HIS A 197 15.12 12.29 0.49
CA HIS A 197 15.43 13.70 0.54
C HIS A 197 16.93 13.92 0.32
N ILE A 198 17.27 14.62 -0.76
CA ILE A 198 18.61 15.11 -1.06
C ILE A 198 18.48 16.63 -1.20
N PRO A 199 18.95 17.42 -0.21
CA PRO A 199 18.75 18.87 -0.19
C PRO A 199 19.16 19.55 -1.51
N GLY A 200 18.29 20.44 -1.99
CA GLY A 200 18.44 21.19 -3.24
C GLY A 200 18.34 20.35 -4.51
N LYS A 201 18.11 19.04 -4.41
CA LYS A 201 18.13 18.13 -5.56
C LYS A 201 16.84 17.34 -5.73
N VAL A 202 16.44 16.59 -4.71
CA VAL A 202 15.31 15.66 -4.83
C VAL A 202 14.53 15.52 -3.53
N ILE A 203 13.21 15.53 -3.67
CA ILE A 203 12.27 15.05 -2.66
C ILE A 203 11.25 14.12 -3.33
N GLU A 204 11.18 12.89 -2.84
CA GLU A 204 10.27 11.84 -3.32
C GLU A 204 9.63 11.13 -2.13
N LEU A 205 8.41 10.65 -2.31
CA LEU A 205 7.62 9.96 -1.30
C LEU A 205 7.21 8.60 -1.84
N ALA A 206 7.35 7.56 -1.01
CA ALA A 206 6.85 6.23 -1.28
C ALA A 206 5.86 5.78 -0.19
N ALA A 207 4.63 5.46 -0.59
CA ALA A 207 3.59 4.91 0.27
C ALA A 207 3.66 3.38 0.27
N ILE A 208 4.23 2.81 1.34
CA ILE A 208 4.40 1.36 1.51
C ILE A 208 3.34 0.78 2.45
N ASP A 209 3.32 -0.54 2.60
CA ASP A 209 2.44 -1.27 3.53
C ASP A 209 0.95 -0.92 3.40
N ASN A 210 0.42 -1.11 2.18
CA ASN A 210 -0.99 -0.85 1.85
C ASN A 210 -1.88 -2.09 2.08
N GLY A 211 -1.41 -3.08 2.84
CA GLY A 211 -2.10 -4.35 3.05
C GLY A 211 -3.44 -4.25 3.78
N LEU A 212 -3.71 -3.12 4.43
CA LEU A 212 -4.87 -2.92 5.30
C LEU A 212 -5.82 -1.83 4.76
N ALA A 213 -6.08 -1.92 3.45
CA ALA A 213 -7.03 -1.09 2.71
C ALA A 213 -8.16 -1.94 2.06
N PHE A 214 -9.06 -1.28 1.32
CA PHE A 214 -10.25 -1.85 0.68
C PHE A 214 -11.24 -2.54 1.65
N PRO A 215 -11.77 -1.82 2.65
CA PRO A 215 -12.76 -2.40 3.55
C PRO A 215 -14.10 -2.69 2.86
N VAL A 216 -14.84 -3.67 3.38
CA VAL A 216 -16.21 -4.01 2.96
C VAL A 216 -17.24 -3.03 3.53
N LYS A 217 -16.92 -2.30 4.60
CA LYS A 217 -17.79 -1.29 5.20
C LYS A 217 -16.95 -0.19 5.82
N HIS A 218 -17.50 1.02 5.96
CA HIS A 218 -16.84 2.01 6.80
C HIS A 218 -16.66 1.41 8.21
N PRO A 219 -15.53 1.68 8.89
CA PRO A 219 -15.38 1.24 10.27
C PRO A 219 -16.50 1.89 11.09
N GLU A 220 -17.45 1.07 11.54
CA GLU A 220 -18.57 1.53 12.36
C GLU A 220 -18.06 2.02 13.72
N CYS A 221 -18.53 3.20 14.15
CA CYS A 221 -18.35 3.70 15.53
C CYS A 221 -18.90 2.74 16.60
N VAL A 222 -19.64 1.69 16.20
CA VAL A 222 -20.24 0.67 17.07
C VAL A 222 -19.18 -0.23 17.73
N SER A 223 -17.97 -0.32 17.18
CA SER A 223 -16.79 -0.71 17.96
C SER A 223 -16.30 0.52 18.72
N ARG A 224 -16.95 0.88 19.84
CA ARG A 224 -16.58 2.02 20.70
C ARG A 224 -15.12 2.01 21.21
N PHE A 225 -14.34 0.98 20.90
CA PHE A 225 -12.98 0.78 21.38
C PHE A 225 -11.88 1.03 20.34
N ARG A 226 -12.16 1.08 19.03
CA ARG A 226 -11.15 1.43 18.01
C ARG A 226 -11.73 2.20 16.82
N THR A 227 -11.36 3.47 16.71
CA THR A 227 -11.52 4.26 15.48
C THR A 227 -10.31 4.03 14.57
N PHE A 228 -10.52 4.04 13.25
CA PHE A 228 -9.43 4.05 12.25
C PHE A 228 -9.41 5.42 11.54
N PRO A 229 -9.04 6.50 12.26
CA PRO A 229 -8.89 7.80 11.64
C PRO A 229 -7.68 7.80 10.71
N PHE A 230 -7.72 8.66 9.70
CA PHE A 230 -6.54 8.97 8.93
C PHE A 230 -5.57 9.76 9.81
N ARG A 231 -4.54 9.11 10.38
CA ARG A 231 -3.62 9.79 11.30
C ARG A 231 -2.91 10.99 10.66
N TRP A 232 -2.74 10.96 9.34
CA TRP A 232 -2.13 12.04 8.58
C TRP A 232 -2.92 13.37 8.64
N THR A 233 -4.18 13.38 9.10
CA THR A 233 -4.98 14.60 9.26
C THR A 233 -4.45 15.54 10.32
N ASN A 234 -3.65 15.02 11.27
CA ASN A 234 -3.09 15.82 12.34
C ASN A 234 -1.87 16.64 11.89
N TYR A 235 -1.27 16.29 10.76
CA TYR A 235 -0.04 16.93 10.26
C TYR A 235 -0.34 18.23 9.53
N ARG A 236 0.61 19.17 9.58
CA ARG A 236 0.45 20.50 9.00
C ARG A 236 0.17 20.49 7.50
N TRP A 237 0.85 19.61 6.74
CA TRP A 237 0.67 19.49 5.29
C TRP A 237 -0.75 19.06 4.87
N ALA A 238 -1.49 18.38 5.75
CA ALA A 238 -2.89 18.00 5.48
C ALA A 238 -3.87 19.17 5.68
N LYS A 239 -3.46 20.19 6.44
CA LYS A 239 -4.28 21.36 6.77
C LYS A 239 -4.13 22.47 5.73
N GLU A 240 -3.06 22.44 4.95
CA GLU A 240 -2.79 23.42 3.89
C GLU A 240 -3.72 23.27 2.69
N PRO A 241 -3.86 24.35 1.87
CA PRO A 241 -4.68 24.29 0.68
C PRO A 241 -4.20 23.27 -0.35
N TRP A 242 -5.15 22.74 -1.12
CA TRP A 242 -4.85 21.86 -2.25
C TRP A 242 -3.95 22.52 -3.27
N ASP A 243 -2.95 21.78 -3.72
CA ASP A 243 -2.18 22.13 -4.91
C ASP A 243 -3.11 22.26 -6.13
N VAL A 244 -2.96 23.36 -6.87
CA VAL A 244 -3.87 23.74 -7.94
C VAL A 244 -3.78 22.76 -9.12
N GLU A 245 -2.57 22.30 -9.46
CA GLU A 245 -2.37 21.36 -10.55
C GLU A 245 -2.96 19.98 -10.20
N LEU A 246 -2.68 19.49 -9.00
CA LEU A 246 -3.23 18.22 -8.51
C LEU A 246 -4.75 18.27 -8.46
N ARG A 247 -5.33 19.33 -7.90
CA ARG A 247 -6.78 19.53 -7.82
C ARG A 247 -7.41 19.50 -9.21
N THR A 248 -6.86 20.26 -10.15
CA THR A 248 -7.38 20.34 -11.53
C THR A 248 -7.31 18.99 -12.23
N TYR A 249 -6.18 18.29 -12.10
CA TYR A 249 -5.99 16.94 -12.63
C TYR A 249 -7.01 15.95 -12.07
N LEU A 250 -7.23 15.93 -10.76
CA LEU A 250 -8.14 14.99 -10.10
C LEU A 250 -9.61 15.23 -10.50
N LEU A 251 -10.02 16.51 -10.58
CA LEU A 251 -11.36 16.87 -11.02
C LEU A 251 -11.65 16.42 -12.45
N ALA A 252 -10.66 16.49 -13.34
CA ALA A 252 -10.78 15.99 -14.71
C ALA A 252 -10.74 14.45 -14.80
N SER A 253 -9.90 13.82 -13.98
CA SER A 253 -9.61 12.38 -14.07
C SER A 253 -10.69 11.51 -13.42
N ILE A 254 -11.28 11.95 -12.32
CA ILE A 254 -12.23 11.14 -11.55
C ILE A 254 -13.65 11.37 -12.07
N ASN A 255 -14.04 10.57 -13.05
CA ASN A 255 -15.36 10.58 -13.68
C ASN A 255 -15.99 9.16 -13.71
N PRO A 256 -17.27 9.01 -14.09
CA PRO A 256 -17.92 7.71 -14.11
C PRO A 256 -17.21 6.63 -14.93
N ALA A 257 -16.60 7.00 -16.07
CA ALA A 257 -15.85 6.07 -16.91
C ALA A 257 -14.58 5.58 -16.19
N PHE A 258 -13.82 6.50 -15.58
CA PHE A 258 -12.67 6.15 -14.74
C PHE A 258 -13.06 5.18 -13.61
N LEU A 259 -14.17 5.45 -12.89
CA LEU A 259 -14.62 4.59 -11.79
C LEU A 259 -15.04 3.20 -12.25
N HIS A 260 -15.67 3.12 -13.43
CA HIS A 260 -16.01 1.86 -14.08
C HIS A 260 -14.73 1.07 -14.39
N ASP A 261 -13.77 1.69 -15.06
CA ASP A 261 -12.52 1.06 -15.48
C ASP A 261 -11.67 0.64 -14.28
N LEU A 262 -11.63 1.46 -13.22
CA LEU A 262 -10.92 1.15 -11.98
C LEU A 262 -11.51 -0.10 -11.32
N CYS A 263 -12.83 -0.15 -11.19
CA CYS A 263 -13.51 -1.32 -10.63
C CYS A 263 -13.30 -2.57 -11.49
N HIS A 264 -13.37 -2.43 -12.81
CA HIS A 264 -13.12 -3.52 -13.75
C HIS A 264 -11.69 -4.03 -13.60
N LYS A 265 -10.70 -3.14 -13.60
CA LYS A 265 -9.28 -3.49 -13.49
C LYS A 265 -8.96 -4.17 -12.17
N LEU A 266 -9.47 -3.68 -11.04
CA LEU A 266 -9.28 -4.32 -9.73
C LEU A 266 -9.93 -5.72 -9.68
N LYS A 267 -11.15 -5.86 -10.22
CA LYS A 267 -11.85 -7.15 -10.29
C LYS A 267 -11.11 -8.16 -11.16
N VAL A 268 -10.63 -7.75 -12.34
CA VAL A 268 -10.00 -8.65 -13.31
C VAL A 268 -8.54 -8.95 -12.99
N ASN A 269 -7.78 -7.99 -12.47
CA ASN A 269 -6.33 -8.15 -12.31
C ASN A 269 -5.89 -8.48 -10.88
N VAL A 270 -6.70 -8.18 -9.87
CA VAL A 270 -6.34 -8.37 -8.46
C VAL A 270 -7.23 -9.42 -7.84
N PHE A 271 -8.52 -9.15 -7.77
CA PHE A 271 -9.48 -9.95 -7.03
C PHE A 271 -10.25 -10.91 -7.94
N LYS A 272 -9.51 -11.73 -8.70
CA LYS A 272 -10.08 -12.67 -9.66
C LYS A 272 -11.03 -13.65 -8.93
N PRO A 273 -12.19 -13.99 -9.52
CA PRO A 273 -12.91 -15.17 -9.08
C PRO A 273 -12.03 -16.41 -9.30
N PRO A 274 -11.93 -17.34 -8.33
CA PRO A 274 -11.10 -18.53 -8.48
C PRO A 274 -11.57 -19.36 -9.69
N ARG A 275 -10.63 -19.94 -10.44
CA ARG A 275 -10.90 -20.83 -11.59
C ARG A 275 -11.57 -22.15 -11.20
N VAL A 276 -11.60 -22.46 -9.90
CA VAL A 276 -12.18 -23.68 -9.34
C VAL A 276 -13.13 -23.26 -8.21
N ILE A 277 -14.27 -23.95 -8.11
CA ILE A 277 -15.33 -23.77 -7.11
C ILE A 277 -14.77 -24.11 -5.71
N VAL A 278 -13.90 -23.27 -5.17
CA VAL A 278 -13.50 -23.31 -3.76
C VAL A 278 -13.32 -21.87 -3.29
N LYS A 279 -14.29 -21.44 -2.49
CA LYS A 279 -14.37 -20.24 -1.64
C LYS A 279 -14.46 -18.90 -2.38
N ALA A 280 -15.66 -18.32 -2.27
CA ALA A 280 -16.04 -16.92 -2.56
C ALA A 280 -15.26 -15.83 -1.76
N ARG A 281 -14.05 -16.13 -1.27
CA ARG A 281 -13.26 -15.28 -0.36
C ARG A 281 -12.36 -14.26 -1.08
N TYR A 282 -12.13 -14.44 -2.38
CA TYR A 282 -11.16 -13.63 -3.16
C TYR A 282 -11.79 -12.61 -4.12
N ALA A 283 -13.11 -12.56 -4.23
CA ALA A 283 -13.78 -11.62 -5.12
C ALA A 283 -13.78 -10.22 -4.51
N PHE A 284 -13.49 -9.19 -5.32
CA PHE A 284 -13.66 -7.80 -4.93
C PHE A 284 -15.15 -7.62 -4.69
N ASN A 285 -15.58 -7.65 -3.43
CA ASN A 285 -17.00 -7.79 -3.13
C ASN A 285 -17.74 -6.54 -3.63
N HIS A 286 -19.03 -6.68 -3.97
CA HIS A 286 -19.92 -5.56 -4.26
C HIS A 286 -19.77 -4.44 -3.22
N LEU A 287 -19.64 -4.81 -1.95
CA LEU A 287 -19.45 -3.87 -0.85
C LEU A 287 -18.11 -3.09 -0.92
N GLN A 288 -16.99 -3.75 -1.22
CA GLN A 288 -15.70 -3.06 -1.39
C GLN A 288 -15.72 -2.12 -2.60
N ARG A 289 -16.33 -2.56 -3.71
CA ARG A 289 -16.54 -1.72 -4.91
C ARG A 289 -17.38 -0.50 -4.59
N TYR A 290 -18.51 -0.71 -3.90
CA TYR A 290 -19.43 0.35 -3.52
C TYR A 290 -18.72 1.40 -2.66
N LEU A 291 -17.99 0.96 -1.64
CA LEU A 291 -17.26 1.85 -0.74
C LEU A 291 -16.21 2.67 -1.48
N MET A 292 -15.38 2.01 -2.29
CA MET A 292 -14.33 2.68 -3.07
C MET A 292 -14.94 3.67 -4.08
N LYS A 293 -16.02 3.29 -4.78
CA LYS A 293 -16.74 4.20 -5.68
C LYS A 293 -17.31 5.40 -4.94
N SER A 294 -17.92 5.18 -3.77
CA SER A 294 -18.45 6.25 -2.92
C SER A 294 -17.35 7.22 -2.49
N ASN A 295 -16.22 6.71 -2.01
CA ASN A 295 -15.08 7.56 -1.62
C ASN A 295 -14.54 8.34 -2.82
N ALA A 296 -14.29 7.66 -3.94
CA ALA A 296 -13.78 8.32 -5.13
C ALA A 296 -14.76 9.36 -5.71
N TRP A 297 -16.06 9.11 -5.64
CA TRP A 297 -17.10 10.07 -6.05
C TRP A 297 -17.19 11.30 -5.14
N ARG A 298 -16.99 11.12 -3.83
CA ARG A 298 -17.00 12.22 -2.84
C ARG A 298 -15.75 13.10 -2.92
N LEU A 299 -14.63 12.55 -3.40
CA LEU A 299 -13.37 13.28 -3.45
C LEU A 299 -13.47 14.58 -4.28
N PRO A 300 -13.96 14.58 -5.54
CA PRO A 300 -14.22 15.81 -6.30
C PRO A 300 -15.11 16.83 -5.57
N GLN A 301 -16.15 16.36 -4.87
CA GLN A 301 -17.04 17.25 -4.11
C GLN A 301 -16.30 17.93 -2.95
N GLY A 302 -15.39 17.20 -2.28
CA GLY A 302 -14.49 17.76 -1.28
C GLY A 302 -13.52 18.78 -1.89
N LEU A 303 -12.94 18.46 -3.04
CA LEU A 303 -12.01 19.34 -3.76
C LEU A 303 -12.69 20.63 -4.25
N ILE A 304 -13.97 20.61 -4.63
CA ILE A 304 -14.70 21.82 -5.06
C ILE A 304 -15.02 22.72 -3.86
N ASN A 305 -15.49 22.12 -2.77
CA ASN A 305 -16.14 22.82 -1.66
C ASN A 305 -15.20 23.27 -0.52
N SER A 306 -13.91 22.95 -0.60
CA SER A 306 -12.94 23.23 0.47
C SER A 306 -11.58 23.65 -0.10
N GLU A 307 -10.98 24.68 0.50
CA GLU A 307 -9.58 25.03 0.23
C GLU A 307 -8.64 23.98 0.84
N SER A 308 -9.00 23.43 2.02
CA SER A 308 -8.27 22.39 2.75
C SER A 308 -9.09 21.10 2.89
N PHE A 309 -8.49 19.93 2.63
CA PHE A 309 -9.16 18.62 2.60
C PHE A 309 -9.97 18.27 3.86
N ILE A 310 -9.49 18.74 5.02
CA ILE A 310 -9.96 18.28 6.33
C ILE A 310 -11.37 18.79 6.66
N LEU A 311 -11.78 19.96 6.15
CA LEU A 311 -12.98 20.64 6.67
C LEU A 311 -14.32 20.05 6.21
N LYS A 312 -14.35 19.20 5.16
CA LYS A 312 -15.59 18.54 4.70
C LYS A 312 -15.47 17.05 4.43
N ALA A 313 -14.31 16.53 4.01
CA ALA A 313 -14.19 15.10 3.66
C ALA A 313 -14.30 14.15 4.87
N LEU A 314 -14.04 14.65 6.09
CA LEU A 314 -14.21 13.93 7.36
C LEU A 314 -15.55 14.21 8.06
N ALA A 315 -16.24 15.30 7.70
CA ALA A 315 -17.52 15.70 8.30
C ALA A 315 -18.69 14.79 7.86
N PHE A 316 -18.49 13.93 6.85
CA PHE A 316 -19.47 12.96 6.35
C PHE A 316 -19.16 11.51 6.79
N ASN A 317 -18.67 11.33 8.02
CA ASN A 317 -18.96 10.09 8.75
C ASN A 317 -20.38 10.25 9.33
N PRO A 318 -21.39 9.51 8.82
CA PRO A 318 -22.66 9.39 9.55
C PRO A 318 -22.46 8.67 10.88
#